data_AF-A0A8J7T5F8-F1
#
_entry.id   AF-A0A8J7T5F8-F1
#
_cell.length_a   1.000
_cell.length_b   1.000
_cell.length_c   1.000
_cell.angle_alpha   90.00
_cell.angle_beta   90.00
_cell.angle_gamma   90.00
#
_symmetry.space_group_name_H-M   'P 1'
#
loop_
_entity.id
_entity.type
_entity.pdbx_description
1 polymer ?
#
loop_
_entity_poly.entity_id
_entity_poly.type
_entity_poly.pdbx_seq_one_letter_code
_entity_poly.pdbx_strand_id
1 'polypeptide(L)' 'MSSETSTFGILKRLPSESNRILKLSRKPTRLEFEEVAKITGLGIALLGAIGYFFIFLKSLLQSL' A
#
# COMPACT_ATOMS: atom_id res chain seq x y z
N MET A 1 -25.85 28.66 0.95
CA MET A 1 -24.72 29.35 0.28
C MET A 1 -23.90 30.08 1.33
N SER A 2 -22.60 29.89 1.54
CA SER A 2 -21.62 29.17 0.74
C SER A 2 -20.47 28.71 1.66
N SER A 3 -20.35 27.40 1.79
CA SER A 3 -19.41 26.63 2.61
C SER A 3 -18.04 26.45 1.93
N GLU A 4 -17.49 27.48 1.27
CA GLU A 4 -16.38 27.30 0.32
C GLU A 4 -15.08 28.07 0.63
N THR A 5 -14.97 28.83 1.72
CA THR A 5 -13.75 29.61 2.01
C THR A 5 -12.77 28.95 2.98
N SER A 6 -13.14 27.84 3.63
CA SER A 6 -12.32 27.23 4.69
C SER A 6 -11.42 26.08 4.24
N THR A 7 -11.67 25.47 3.09
CA THR A 7 -10.94 24.26 2.65
C THR A 7 -9.51 24.58 2.20
N PHE A 8 -9.31 25.67 1.45
CA PHE A 8 -7.98 26.09 0.97
C PHE A 8 -7.00 26.43 2.10
N GLY A 9 -7.50 26.98 3.21
CA GLY A 9 -6.70 27.33 4.39
C GLY A 9 -6.23 26.12 5.21
N ILE A 10 -6.94 24.99 5.14
CA ILE A 10 -6.59 23.73 5.83
C ILE A 10 -5.54 22.99 5.01
N LEU A 11 -5.73 22.89 3.69
CA LEU A 11 -4.81 22.22 2.76
C LEU A 11 -3.40 22.81 2.80
N LYS A 12 -3.25 24.11 3.02
CA LYS A 12 -1.93 24.76 3.11
C LYS A 12 -1.14 24.40 4.38
N ARG A 13 -1.81 23.88 5.42
CA ARG A 13 -1.23 23.52 6.73
C ARG A 13 -0.90 22.04 6.86
N LEU A 14 -1.54 21.19 6.04
CA LEU A 14 -1.27 19.75 6.02
C LEU A 14 0.20 19.41 5.69
N PRO A 15 0.85 20.04 4.68
CA PRO A 15 2.23 19.70 4.32
C PRO A 15 3.23 20.01 5.43
N SER A 16 3.01 21.06 6.22
CA SER A 16 3.90 21.45 7.32
C SER A 16 3.78 20.51 8.51
N GLU A 17 2.56 20.13 8.89
CA GLU A 17 2.33 19.20 10.00
C GLU A 17 2.76 17.78 9.62
N SER A 18 2.40 17.28 8.44
CA SER A 18 2.80 15.95 7.96
C SER A 18 4.32 15.76 7.91
N ASN A 19 5.07 16.79 7.52
CA ASN A 19 6.54 16.74 7.52
C ASN A 19 7.14 16.59 8.93
N ARG A 20 6.53 17.18 9.97
CA ARG A 20 6.98 17.00 11.34
C ARG A 20 6.78 15.58 11.82
N ILE A 21 5.64 14.97 11.47
CA ILE A 21 5.31 13.58 11.82
C ILE A 21 6.27 12.61 11.14
N LEU A 22 6.55 12.81 9.85
CA LEU A 22 7.51 11.98 9.09
C LEU A 22 8.95 12.06 9.64
N LYS A 23 9.34 13.21 10.19
CA LYS A 23 10.64 13.40 10.87
C LYS A 23 10.65 12.80 12.27
N LEU A 24 9.50 12.68 12.93
CA LEU A 24 9.35 12.08 14.27
C LEU A 24 9.32 10.55 14.20
N SER A 25 8.81 9.97 13.11
CA SER A 25 8.80 8.52 12.89
C SER A 25 10.21 7.97 12.71
N ARG A 26 10.50 6.83 13.35
CA ARG A 26 11.77 6.11 13.17
C ARG A 26 11.84 5.56 11.75
N LYS A 27 12.84 5.98 10.97
CA LYS A 27 13.12 5.40 9.65
C LYS A 27 13.48 3.92 9.81
N PRO A 28 12.87 3.00 9.04
CA PRO A 28 13.17 1.58 9.15
C PRO A 28 14.64 1.33 8.80
N THR A 29 15.26 0.41 9.54
CA THR A 29 16.61 -0.05 9.25
C THR A 29 16.58 -1.02 8.07
N ARG A 30 17.70 -1.16 7.33
CA ARG A 30 17.76 -2.08 6.16
C ARG A 30 17.36 -3.51 6.51
N LEU A 31 17.74 -3.99 7.69
CA LEU A 31 17.40 -5.34 8.17
C LEU A 31 15.89 -5.50 8.39
N GLU A 32 15.27 -4.57 9.12
CA GLU A 32 13.82 -4.56 9.39
C GLU A 32 13.02 -4.51 8.08
N PHE A 33 13.46 -3.69 7.12
CA PHE A 33 12.82 -3.61 5.81
C PHE A 33 12.94 -4.93 5.04
N GLU A 34 14.11 -5.56 5.07
CA GLU A 34 14.35 -6.81 4.35
C GLU A 34 13.55 -7.98 4.93
N GLU A 35 13.44 -8.07 6.26
CA GLU A 35 12.61 -9.08 6.94
C GLU A 35 11.13 -8.93 6.57
N VAL A 36 10.59 -7.72 6.64
CA VAL A 36 9.20 -7.43 6.25
C VAL A 36 9.00 -7.71 4.76
N ALA A 37 9.91 -7.25 3.90
CA ALA A 37 9.82 -7.47 2.46
C ALA A 37 9.83 -8.96 2.09
N LYS A 38 10.63 -9.79 2.75
CA LYS A 38 10.66 -11.24 2.54
C LYS A 38 9.32 -11.88 2.91
N ILE A 39 8.78 -11.57 4.07
CA ILE A 39 7.52 -12.17 4.56
C ILE A 39 6.34 -11.70 3.70
N THR A 40 6.24 -10.39 3.43
CA THR A 40 5.19 -9.82 2.59
C THR A 40 5.29 -10.32 1.15
N GLY A 41 6.51 -10.38 0.59
CA GLY A 41 6.76 -10.90 -0.75
C GLY A 41 6.34 -12.36 -0.89
N LEU A 42 6.64 -13.20 0.12
CA LEU A 42 6.22 -14.60 0.15
C LEU A 42 4.69 -14.72 0.21
N GLY A 43 4.03 -13.88 1.02
CA GLY A 43 2.57 -13.85 1.13
C GLY A 43 1.88 -13.46 -0.18
N ILE A 44 2.36 -12.41 -0.86
CA ILE A 44 1.83 -11.99 -2.16
C ILE A 44 2.05 -13.07 -3.21
N ALA A 45 3.24 -13.67 -3.25
CA ALA A 45 3.55 -14.75 -4.20
C ALA A 45 2.63 -15.96 -3.99
N LEU A 46 2.40 -16.36 -2.74
CA LEU A 46 1.52 -17.50 -2.42
C LEU A 46 0.07 -17.22 -2.81
N LEU A 47 -0.49 -16.07 -2.41
CA LEU A 47 -1.87 -15.70 -2.72
C LEU A 47 -2.07 -15.50 -4.22
N GLY A 48 -1.11 -14.87 -4.90
CA GLY A 48 -1.11 -14.68 -6.34
C GLY A 48 -1.05 -16.00 -7.09
N ALA A 49 -0.19 -16.93 -6.67
CA ALA A 49 -0.08 -18.25 -7.27
C ALA A 49 -1.37 -19.07 -7.10
N ILE A 50 -1.97 -19.06 -5.91
CA ILE A 50 -3.24 -19.76 -5.63
C ILE A 50 -4.36 -19.17 -6.49
N GLY A 51 -4.53 -17.85 -6.50
CA GLY A 51 -5.56 -17.19 -7.30
C GLY A 51 -5.36 -17.41 -8.80
N TYR A 52 -4.12 -17.31 -9.27
CA TYR A 52 -3.76 -17.62 -10.66
C TYR A 52 -4.06 -19.07 -11.00
N PHE A 53 -3.73 -20.02 -10.13
CA PHE A 53 -3.94 -21.45 -10.36
C PHE A 53 -5.42 -21.77 -10.61
N PHE A 54 -6.34 -21.21 -9.82
CA PHE A 54 -7.78 -21.42 -10.01
C PHE A 54 -8.29 -20.83 -11.33
N ILE A 55 -7.87 -19.61 -11.67
CA ILE A 55 -8.28 -18.96 -12.93
C ILE A 55 -7.70 -19.72 -14.12
N PHE A 56 -6.45 -20.17 -14.02
CA PHE A 56 -5.78 -20.96 -15.03
C PHE A 56 -6.50 -22.29 -15.27
N LEU A 57 -6.84 -23.03 -14.21
CA LEU A 57 -7.60 -24.28 -14.34
C LEU A 57 -8.97 -24.07 -14.97
N LYS A 58 -9.70 -23.02 -14.55
CA LYS A 58 -10.98 -22.66 -15.16
C LYS A 58 -10.81 -22.34 -16.65
N SER A 59 -9.78 -21.58 -17.01
CA SER A 59 -9.51 -21.20 -18.40
C SER A 59 -9.17 -22.41 -19.26
N LEU A 60 -8.40 -23.36 -18.74
CA LEU A 60 -8.08 -24.60 -19.44
C LEU A 60 -9.32 -25.46 -19.66
N LEU A 61 -10.17 -25.59 -18.64
CA LEU A 61 -11.41 -26.36 -18.76
C LEU A 61 -12.42 -25.72 -19.72
N GLN A 62 -12.51 -24.39 -19.77
CA GLN A 62 -13.39 -23.66 -20.70
C GLN A 62 -12.89 -23.74 -22.15
N SER A 63 -11.57 -23.87 -22.34
CA SER A 63 -10.97 -23.95 -23.67
C SER A 63 -11.07 -25.35 -24.30
N LEU A 64 -11.49 -26.37 -23.53
CA LEU A 64 -11.70 -27.73 -23.98
C LEU A 64 -13.18 -27.93 -24.37
#